data_AF-A0A537PGJ5-F1
#
_entry.id   AF-A0A537PGJ5-F1
#
_cell.length_a   1.000
_cell.length_b   1.000
_cell.length_c   1.000
_cell.angle_alpha   90.00
_cell.angle_beta   90.00
_cell.angle_gamma   90.00
#
_symmetry.space_group_name_H-M   'P 1'
#
loop_
_entity.id
_entity.type
_entity.pdbx_description
1 polymer ?
#
loop_
_entity_poly.entity_id
_entity_poly.type
_entity_poly.pdbx_seq_one_letter_code
_entity_poly.pdbx_strand_id
1 'polypeptide(L)' 'MTEDQRKRDRPATSPTPANIASIESNLIRYIDPIARILVKRELEKYETLDKFYRALAAHIPNERDREAFLKVHGGD' A
#
# COMPACT_ATOMS: atom_id res chain seq x y z
N MET A 1 16.51 -6.08 19.39
CA MET A 1 16.71 -5.45 18.07
C MET A 1 15.86 -6.24 17.09
N THR A 2 14.61 -5.89 16.81
CA THR A 2 13.95 -4.58 16.65
C THR A 2 12.52 -4.73 17.18
N GLU A 3 12.21 -4.13 18.34
CA GLU A 3 11.29 -2.98 18.48
C GLU A 3 9.85 -3.31 18.02
N ASP A 4 8.96 -3.55 18.98
CA ASP A 4 8.07 -2.49 19.51
C ASP A 4 7.08 -1.98 18.46
N GLN A 5 5.95 -2.67 18.30
CA GLN A 5 4.75 -2.05 17.72
C GLN A 5 3.47 -2.83 18.07
N ARG A 6 3.27 -3.16 19.35
CA ARG A 6 2.06 -3.86 19.82
C ARG A 6 0.90 -2.94 20.20
N LYS A 7 0.97 -1.61 20.01
CA LYS A 7 -0.11 -0.69 20.40
C LYS A 7 -0.19 0.57 19.53
N ARG A 8 -1.43 0.86 19.08
CA ARG A 8 -1.96 2.12 18.51
C ARG A 8 -1.80 2.33 17.00
N ASP A 9 -2.45 1.48 16.20
CA ASP A 9 -2.93 1.95 14.90
C ASP A 9 -4.36 1.46 14.66
N ARG A 10 -5.32 2.38 14.78
CA ARG A 10 -6.69 2.29 14.27
C ARG A 10 -7.01 3.66 13.68
N PRO A 11 -7.71 3.75 12.54
CA PRO A 11 -8.86 2.91 12.18
C PRO A 11 -8.45 1.65 11.40
N ALA A 12 -8.71 0.43 11.85
CA ALA A 12 -10.00 -0.27 11.75
C ALA A 12 -10.54 -0.49 10.33
N THR A 13 -9.73 -0.34 9.27
CA THR A 13 -10.10 -0.80 7.94
C THR A 13 -9.07 -1.80 7.45
N SER A 14 -9.34 -3.08 7.68
CA SER A 14 -8.68 -4.14 6.92
C SER A 14 -8.89 -3.91 5.42
N PRO A 15 -7.92 -4.21 4.56
CA PRO A 15 -8.08 -4.08 3.11
C PRO A 15 -9.27 -4.93 2.65
N THR A 16 -10.36 -4.27 2.23
CA THR A 16 -11.48 -4.96 1.60
C THR A 16 -11.14 -5.23 0.13
N PRO A 17 -11.70 -6.29 -0.49
CA PRO A 17 -11.47 -6.57 -1.91
C PRO A 17 -11.86 -5.39 -2.83
N ALA A 18 -12.85 -4.60 -2.45
CA ALA A 18 -13.25 -3.39 -3.19
C ALA A 18 -12.18 -2.29 -3.13
N ASN A 19 -11.62 -2.02 -1.94
CA ASN A 19 -10.50 -1.07 -1.80
C ASN A 19 -9.26 -1.58 -2.55
N ILE A 20 -8.93 -2.87 -2.43
CA ILE A 20 -7.79 -3.51 -3.10
C ILE A 20 -7.87 -3.29 -4.62
N ALA A 21 -9.03 -3.54 -5.24
CA ALA A 21 -9.20 -3.38 -6.69
C ALA A 21 -9.00 -1.93 -7.16
N SER A 22 -9.45 -0.94 -6.37
CA SER A 22 -9.20 0.47 -6.66
C SER A 22 -7.71 0.83 -6.53
N ILE A 23 -7.04 0.34 -5.49
CA ILE A 23 -5.61 0.59 -5.26
C ILE A 23 -4.78 -0.05 -6.38
N GLU A 24 -5.11 -1.27 -6.77
CA GLU A 24 -4.46 -1.98 -7.88
C GLU A 24 -4.60 -1.20 -9.18
N SER A 25 -5.82 -0.78 -9.53
CA SER A 25 -6.09 -0.01 -10.75
C SER A 25 -5.35 1.33 -10.76
N ASN A 26 -5.15 1.94 -9.59
CA ASN A 26 -4.33 3.13 -9.47
C ASN A 26 -2.85 2.82 -9.64
N LEU A 27 -2.34 1.78 -8.97
CA LEU A 27 -0.94 1.37 -9.00
C LEU A 27 -0.46 0.97 -10.40
N ILE A 28 -1.30 0.32 -11.20
CA ILE A 28 -1.01 -0.05 -12.59
C ILE A 28 -0.64 1.17 -13.45
N ARG A 29 -1.19 2.36 -13.14
CA ARG A 29 -0.85 3.60 -13.87
C ARG A 29 0.58 4.09 -13.60
N TYR A 30 1.22 3.61 -12.52
CA TYR A 30 2.57 4.03 -12.12
C TYR A 30 3.65 2.99 -12.40
N ILE A 31 3.34 1.69 -12.26
CA ILE A 31 4.35 0.61 -12.28
C ILE A 31 3.98 -0.55 -13.22
N ASP A 32 3.18 -0.31 -14.27
CA ASP A 32 2.84 -1.31 -15.29
C ASP A 32 2.01 -2.50 -14.73
N PRO A 33 1.50 -3.45 -15.55
CA PRO A 33 0.64 -4.55 -15.09
C PRO A 33 1.22 -5.44 -13.97
N ILE A 34 2.53 -5.36 -13.68
CA ILE A 34 3.15 -6.05 -12.54
C ILE A 34 2.63 -5.53 -11.19
N ALA A 35 2.05 -4.33 -11.14
CA ALA A 35 1.37 -3.79 -9.96
C ALA A 35 0.36 -4.76 -9.33
N ARG A 36 -0.34 -5.57 -10.13
CA ARG A 36 -1.28 -6.60 -9.63
C ARG A 36 -0.59 -7.64 -8.74
N ILE A 37 0.60 -8.06 -9.15
CA ILE A 37 1.38 -9.08 -8.44
C ILE A 37 1.93 -8.50 -7.15
N LEU A 38 2.36 -7.23 -7.17
CA LEU A 38 2.82 -6.51 -5.98
C LEU A 38 1.68 -6.36 -4.96
N VAL A 39 0.51 -5.90 -5.39
CA VAL A 39 -0.69 -5.80 -4.54
C VAL A 39 -1.00 -7.12 -3.84
N LYS A 40 -1.06 -8.23 -4.58
CA LYS A 40 -1.31 -9.55 -3.99
C LYS A 40 -0.22 -9.95 -3.00
N ARG A 41 1.05 -9.85 -3.39
CA ARG A 41 2.18 -10.23 -2.52
C ARG A 41 2.22 -9.41 -1.23
N GLU A 42 1.98 -8.11 -1.31
CA GLU A 42 2.04 -7.25 -0.13
C GLU A 42 0.78 -7.41 0.75
N LEU A 43 -0.38 -7.77 0.18
CA LEU A 43 -1.55 -8.18 0.97
C LEU A 43 -1.32 -9.47 1.77
N GLU A 44 -0.56 -10.41 1.23
CA GLU A 44 -0.19 -11.65 1.94
C GLU A 44 0.82 -11.39 3.07
N LYS A 45 1.62 -10.31 2.97
CA LYS A 45 2.63 -9.96 3.97
C LYS A 45 2.15 -9.01 5.05
N TYR A 46 1.22 -8.10 4.74
CA TYR A 46 0.78 -7.06 5.65
C TYR A 46 -0.71 -7.15 5.92
N GLU A 47 -1.05 -7.28 7.21
CA GLU A 47 -2.44 -7.19 7.68
C GLU A 47 -2.97 -5.75 7.80
N THR A 48 -2.08 -4.75 7.69
CA THR A 48 -2.41 -3.33 7.93
C THR A 48 -2.28 -2.50 6.66
N LEU A 49 -3.28 -1.64 6.41
CA LEU A 49 -3.31 -0.76 5.24
C LEU A 49 -2.12 0.20 5.17
N ASP A 50 -1.70 0.80 6.28
CA ASP A 50 -0.56 1.71 6.32
C ASP A 50 0.73 1.04 5.79
N LYS A 51 1.09 -0.11 6.39
CA LYS A 51 2.26 -0.88 5.95
C LYS A 51 2.14 -1.34 4.51
N PHE A 52 0.94 -1.74 4.10
CA PHE A 52 0.64 -2.12 2.74
C PHE A 52 0.90 -0.97 1.74
N TYR A 53 0.38 0.23 2.00
CA TYR A 53 0.59 1.38 1.12
C TYR A 53 2.06 1.81 1.05
N ARG A 54 2.75 1.85 2.20
CA ARG A 54 4.18 2.19 2.25
C ARG A 54 5.02 1.17 1.48
N ALA A 55 4.68 -0.11 1.56
CA ALA A 55 5.37 -1.16 0.83
C ALA A 55 5.13 -1.07 -0.68
N LEU A 56 3.88 -0.84 -1.12
CA LEU A 56 3.58 -0.60 -2.54
C LEU A 56 4.29 0.63 -3.08
N ALA A 57 4.30 1.72 -2.30
CA ALA A 57 4.97 2.96 -2.67
C ALA A 57 6.49 2.77 -2.84
N ALA A 58 7.12 1.86 -2.08
CA ALA A 58 8.54 1.54 -2.23
C ALA A 58 8.88 0.89 -3.58
N HIS A 59 7.89 0.34 -4.30
CA HIS A 59 8.08 -0.21 -5.64
C HIS A 59 7.93 0.83 -6.76
N ILE A 60 7.42 2.03 -6.45
CA ILE A 60 7.28 3.10 -7.44
C ILE A 60 8.67 3.75 -7.67
N PRO A 61 9.23 3.69 -8.89
CA PRO A 61 10.59 4.16 -9.14
C PRO A 61 10.70 5.69 -9.12
N ASN A 62 9.64 6.40 -9.54
CA ASN A 62 9.61 7.84 -9.53
C ASN A 62 9.11 8.38 -8.18
N GLU A 63 9.89 9.24 -7.55
CA GLU A 63 9.59 9.77 -6.22
C GLU A 63 8.31 10.61 -6.22
N ARG A 64 8.07 11.37 -7.29
CA ARG A 64 6.87 12.22 -7.42
C ARG A 64 5.58 11.39 -7.49
N ASP A 65 5.63 10.27 -8.23
CA ASP A 65 4.51 9.33 -8.33
C ASP A 65 4.30 8.58 -7.01
N ARG A 66 5.39 8.24 -6.32
CA ARG A 66 5.36 7.63 -4.99
C ARG A 66 4.65 8.53 -3.98
N GLU A 67 5.02 9.80 -3.93
CA GLU A 67 4.39 10.80 -3.08
C GLU A 67 2.91 11.01 -3.45
N ALA A 68 2.59 11.08 -4.75
CA ALA A 68 1.21 11.19 -5.21
C ALA A 68 0.37 9.97 -4.79
N PHE A 69 0.91 8.75 -4.93
CA PHE A 69 0.25 7.52 -4.51
C PHE A 69 0.00 7.51 -2.99
N LEU A 70 1.00 7.85 -2.19
CA LEU A 70 0.87 7.92 -0.73
C LEU A 70 -0.13 9.01 -0.29
N LYS A 71 -0.14 10.16 -0.96
CA LYS A 71 -1.10 11.24 -0.66
C LYS A 71 -2.56 10.83 -0.94
N VAL A 72 -2.79 9.96 -1.92
CA VAL A 72 -4.12 9.44 -2.25
C VAL A 72 -4.52 8.29 -1.33
N HIS A 73 -3.57 7.45 -0.89
CA HIS A 73 -3.88 6.16 -0.25
C HIS A 73 -3.41 6.01 1.20
N GLY A 74 -2.25 6.54 1.58
CA GLY A 74 -1.67 6.45 2.92
C GLY A 74 -1.66 7.79 3.64
N GLY A 75 -2.75 8.56 3.52
CA GLY A 75 -2.83 9.98 3.84
C GLY A 75 -2.26 10.41 5.20
N ASP A 76 -1.79 11.66 5.20
CA ASP A 76 -1.37 12.54 6.32
C ASP A 76 -1.39 11.97 7.74
#